data_AF-A0A261Q9T8-F1
#
_entry.id   AF-A0A261Q9T8-F1
#
_cell.length_a   1.000
_cell.length_b   1.000
_cell.length_c   1.000
_cell.angle_alpha   90.00
_cell.angle_beta   90.00
_cell.angle_gamma   90.00
#
_symmetry.space_group_name_H-M   'P 1'
#
loop_
_entity.id
_entity.type
_entity.pdbx_description
1 polymer ?
#
loop_
_entity_poly.entity_id
_entity_poly.type
_entity_poly.pdbx_seq_one_letter_code
_entity_poly.pdbx_strand_id
1 'polypeptide(L)'
;MAKIPYICLTNWIHLIGFYGTTYLFTLFILSLKDFDAARPDIWDLALWSIVSSLILMFGYGFKFLAGLYLSVLILDAILFKFSQLSVLKAVLLEWLLLSLPFFYWALKYDYWLWFILSLSFLVTQIIKKIKIEKLLNNVVSPYNILQTTTQEL
;
A
#
# COMPACT_ATOMS: atom_id res chain seq x y z
N MET A 1 -6.47 23.44 -0.25
CA MET A 1 -7.38 22.39 -0.77
C MET A 1 -6.89 21.72 -2.07
N ALA A 2 -6.14 22.38 -2.96
CA ALA A 2 -5.73 21.81 -4.26
C ALA A 2 -4.83 20.55 -4.24
N LYS A 3 -4.32 20.13 -3.06
CA LYS A 3 -3.34 19.04 -2.94
C LYS A 3 -3.95 17.67 -2.60
N ILE A 4 -5.22 17.63 -2.14
CA ILE A 4 -5.88 16.38 -1.71
C ILE A 4 -5.96 15.35 -2.85
N PRO A 5 -6.36 15.71 -4.09
CA PRO A 5 -6.39 14.73 -5.19
C PRO A 5 -5.03 14.08 -5.45
N TYR A 6 -3.94 14.85 -5.36
CA TYR A 6 -2.57 14.33 -5.53
C TYR A 6 -2.16 13.39 -4.40
N ILE A 7 -2.59 13.67 -3.16
CA ILE A 7 -2.39 12.77 -2.02
C ILE A 7 -3.16 11.47 -2.26
N CYS A 8 -4.44 11.54 -2.64
CA CYS A 8 -5.24 10.36 -2.95
C CYS A 8 -4.64 9.50 -4.08
N LEU A 9 -4.05 10.14 -5.09
CA LEU A 9 -3.34 9.42 -6.16
C LEU A 9 -2.13 8.64 -5.63
N THR A 10 -1.54 8.97 -4.49
CA THR A 10 -0.41 8.18 -3.96
C THR A 10 -0.81 6.77 -3.48
N ASN A 11 -2.12 6.52 -3.28
CA ASN A 11 -2.63 5.25 -2.75
C ASN A 11 -2.42 4.04 -3.66
N TRP A 12 -2.10 4.21 -4.95
CA TRP A 12 -1.81 3.06 -5.85
C TRP A 12 -0.64 2.21 -5.33
N ILE A 13 0.23 2.77 -4.48
CA ILE A 13 1.35 2.03 -3.91
C ILE A 13 0.92 0.84 -3.06
N HIS A 14 -0.24 0.92 -2.41
CA HIS A 14 -0.78 -0.19 -1.63
C HIS A 14 -1.13 -1.40 -2.50
N LEU A 15 -1.62 -1.19 -3.72
CA LEU A 15 -1.90 -2.26 -4.68
C LEU A 15 -0.64 -3.05 -5.02
N ILE A 16 0.48 -2.34 -5.24
CA ILE A 16 1.77 -2.99 -5.49
C ILE A 16 2.26 -3.74 -4.27
N GLY A 17 2.14 -3.14 -3.08
CA GLY A 17 2.51 -3.80 -1.83
C GLY A 17 1.73 -5.09 -1.62
N PHE A 18 0.40 -5.05 -1.75
CA PHE A 18 -0.44 -6.22 -1.57
C PHE A 18 -0.18 -7.28 -2.64
N TYR A 19 -0.11 -6.91 -3.91
CA TYR A 19 0.21 -7.86 -4.96
C TYR A 19 1.58 -8.52 -4.72
N GLY A 20 2.62 -7.73 -4.45
CA GLY A 20 3.96 -8.24 -4.17
C GLY A 20 4.00 -9.16 -2.96
N THR A 21 3.29 -8.80 -1.88
CA THR A 21 3.17 -9.64 -0.68
C THR A 21 2.43 -10.94 -0.96
N THR A 22 1.29 -10.88 -1.65
CA THR A 22 0.53 -12.07 -2.02
C THR A 22 1.35 -12.98 -2.93
N TYR A 23 2.06 -12.42 -3.91
CA TYR A 23 2.99 -13.16 -4.77
C TYR A 23 4.08 -13.89 -3.97
N LEU A 24 4.81 -13.17 -3.11
CA LEU A 24 5.86 -13.76 -2.28
C LEU A 24 5.31 -14.83 -1.33
N PHE A 25 4.11 -14.61 -0.77
CA PHE A 25 3.45 -15.60 0.07
C PHE A 25 3.07 -16.86 -0.73
N THR A 26 2.50 -16.72 -1.92
CA THR A 26 2.17 -17.87 -2.77
C THR A 26 3.42 -18.64 -3.20
N LEU A 27 4.49 -17.93 -3.56
CA LEU A 27 5.77 -18.54 -3.90
C LEU A 27 6.35 -19.33 -2.73
N PHE A 28 6.31 -18.76 -1.53
CA PHE A 28 6.73 -19.44 -0.33
C PHE A 28 5.88 -20.70 -0.07
N ILE A 29 4.55 -20.60 -0.07
CA ILE A 29 3.67 -21.74 0.21
C ILE A 29 3.83 -22.86 -0.83
N LEU A 30 3.91 -22.53 -2.13
CA LEU A 30 4.14 -23.52 -3.18
C LEU A 30 5.50 -24.19 -3.02
N SER A 31 6.55 -23.43 -2.67
CA SER A 31 7.88 -24.00 -2.40
C SER A 31 7.91 -25.00 -1.24
N LEU A 32 6.97 -24.90 -0.30
CA LEU A 32 6.86 -25.83 0.83
C LEU A 32 6.08 -27.12 0.49
N LYS A 33 5.23 -27.10 -0.55
CA LYS A 33 4.35 -28.22 -0.90
C LYS A 33 5.04 -29.32 -1.72
N ASP A 34 6.21 -29.05 -2.30
CA ASP A 34 6.92 -29.96 -3.21
C ASP A 34 8.01 -30.82 -2.54
N PHE A 35 7.84 -31.20 -1.26
CA PHE A 35 8.81 -32.07 -0.59
C PHE A 35 8.79 -33.54 -1.06
N ASP A 36 7.75 -33.98 -1.79
CA ASP A 36 7.55 -35.40 -2.17
C ASP A 36 7.28 -35.68 -3.66
N ALA A 37 7.14 -34.67 -4.52
CA ALA A 37 6.95 -34.86 -5.97
C ALA A 37 8.03 -34.12 -6.76
N ALA A 38 8.40 -34.67 -7.93
CA ALA A 38 9.46 -34.15 -8.80
C ALA A 38 9.47 -32.61 -8.83
N ARG A 39 10.57 -32.01 -8.35
CA ARG A 39 10.69 -30.57 -8.13
C ARG A 39 10.31 -29.83 -9.41
N PRO A 40 9.25 -29.00 -9.42
CA PRO A 40 9.01 -28.10 -10.54
C PRO A 40 10.23 -27.19 -10.70
N ASP A 41 10.56 -26.84 -11.94
CA ASP A 41 11.60 -25.87 -12.22
C ASP A 41 11.27 -24.54 -11.51
N ILE A 42 12.28 -23.78 -11.09
CA ILE A 42 12.11 -22.49 -10.42
C ILE A 42 11.26 -21.53 -11.27
N TRP A 43 11.34 -21.67 -12.60
CA TRP A 43 10.54 -20.92 -13.54
C TRP A 43 9.05 -21.28 -13.49
N ASP A 44 8.73 -22.58 -13.41
CA ASP A 44 7.35 -23.04 -13.24
C ASP A 44 6.78 -22.55 -11.92
N LEU A 45 7.54 -22.67 -10.82
CA LEU A 45 7.15 -22.17 -9.51
C LEU A 45 6.84 -20.66 -9.54
N ALA A 46 7.70 -19.87 -10.18
CA ALA A 46 7.50 -18.43 -10.31
C ALA A 46 6.24 -18.09 -11.12
N LEU A 47 6.03 -18.77 -12.26
CA LEU A 47 4.84 -18.58 -13.10
C LEU A 47 3.55 -18.96 -12.37
N TRP A 48 3.52 -20.11 -11.71
CA TRP A 48 2.36 -20.54 -10.93
C TRP A 48 2.08 -19.61 -9.75
N SER A 49 3.10 -19.01 -9.16
CA SER A 49 2.94 -18.00 -8.10
C SER A 49 2.34 -16.69 -8.65
N ILE A 50 2.72 -16.25 -9.85
CA ILE A 50 2.08 -15.10 -10.52
C ILE A 50 0.60 -15.37 -10.73
N VAL A 51 0.25 -16.50 -11.35
CA VAL A 51 -1.16 -16.86 -11.62
C VAL A 51 -1.95 -16.99 -10.33
N SER A 52 -1.42 -17.72 -9.33
CA SER A 52 -2.08 -17.94 -8.04
C SER A 52 -2.31 -16.62 -7.30
N SER A 53 -1.34 -15.71 -7.30
CA SER A 53 -1.47 -14.42 -6.63
C SER A 53 -2.51 -13.51 -7.31
N LEU A 54 -2.60 -13.52 -8.64
CA LEU A 54 -3.65 -12.81 -9.38
C LEU A 54 -5.03 -13.38 -9.06
N ILE A 55 -5.19 -14.71 -9.04
CA ILE A 55 -6.45 -15.36 -8.68
C ILE A 55 -6.84 -15.03 -7.24
N LEU A 56 -5.89 -15.09 -6.30
CA LEU A 56 -6.16 -14.77 -4.90
C LEU A 56 -6.55 -13.30 -4.74
N MET A 57 -5.85 -12.39 -5.41
CA MET A 57 -6.08 -10.95 -5.29
C MET A 57 -7.38 -10.50 -5.97
N PHE A 58 -7.66 -10.95 -7.19
CA PHE A 58 -8.82 -10.50 -7.96
C PHE A 58 -10.04 -11.41 -7.84
N GLY A 59 -9.86 -12.71 -7.59
CA GLY A 59 -10.96 -13.65 -7.36
C GLY A 59 -11.55 -13.50 -5.96
N TYR A 60 -10.69 -13.52 -4.94
CA TYR A 60 -11.11 -13.50 -3.54
C TYR A 60 -10.90 -12.14 -2.87
N GLY A 61 -9.79 -11.48 -3.16
CA GLY A 61 -9.37 -10.23 -2.51
C GLY A 61 -10.06 -8.97 -3.04
N PHE A 62 -10.76 -9.01 -4.18
CA PHE A 62 -11.23 -7.78 -4.85
C PHE A 62 -12.21 -6.97 -4.00
N LYS A 63 -13.21 -7.63 -3.39
CA LYS A 63 -14.19 -6.96 -2.51
C LYS A 63 -13.51 -6.26 -1.34
N PHE A 64 -12.52 -6.92 -0.77
CA PHE A 64 -11.73 -6.36 0.32
C PHE A 64 -10.89 -5.17 -0.15
N LEU A 65 -10.17 -5.32 -1.27
CA LEU A 65 -9.35 -4.27 -1.85
C LEU A 65 -10.18 -3.03 -2.18
N ALA A 66 -11.36 -3.19 -2.78
CA ALA A 66 -12.25 -2.07 -3.08
C ALA A 66 -12.68 -1.33 -1.80
N GLY A 67 -13.10 -2.07 -0.76
CA GLY A 67 -13.49 -1.49 0.52
C GLY A 67 -12.32 -0.78 1.23
N LEU A 68 -11.14 -1.38 1.21
CA LEU A 68 -9.93 -0.79 1.76
C LEU A 68 -9.55 0.50 1.01
N TYR A 69 -9.50 0.48 -0.32
CA TYR A 69 -9.17 1.65 -1.13
C TYR A 69 -10.16 2.80 -0.89
N LEU A 70 -11.46 2.50 -0.85
CA LEU A 70 -12.46 3.50 -0.54
C LEU A 70 -12.24 4.09 0.86
N SER A 71 -11.91 3.25 1.84
CA SER A 71 -11.65 3.68 3.21
C SER A 71 -10.39 4.53 3.33
N VAL A 72 -9.31 4.19 2.61
CA VAL A 72 -8.09 5.01 2.54
C VAL A 72 -8.40 6.37 1.93
N LEU A 73 -9.14 6.42 0.81
CA LEU A 73 -9.51 7.69 0.17
C LEU A 73 -10.34 8.59 1.08
N ILE A 74 -11.29 8.02 1.83
CA ILE A 74 -12.09 8.76 2.81
C ILE A 74 -11.22 9.28 3.95
N LEU A 75 -10.36 8.43 4.52
CA LEU A 75 -9.47 8.84 5.61
C LEU A 75 -8.46 9.89 5.16
N ASP A 76 -7.85 9.75 3.98
CA ASP A 76 -6.98 10.77 3.40
C ASP A 76 -7.69 12.13 3.32
N ALA A 77 -8.91 12.13 2.78
CA ALA A 77 -9.70 13.33 2.64
C ALA A 77 -10.04 13.95 4.00
N ILE A 78 -10.29 13.14 5.03
CA ILE A 78 -10.58 13.63 6.38
C ILE A 78 -9.31 14.18 7.06
N LEU A 79 -8.26 13.37 7.12
CA LEU A 79 -7.04 13.67 7.86
C LEU A 79 -6.29 14.84 7.25
N PHE A 80 -6.10 14.88 5.93
CA PHE A 80 -5.34 15.97 5.30
C PHE A 80 -6.15 17.24 5.04
N LYS A 81 -7.48 17.19 5.13
CA LYS A 81 -8.33 18.40 5.02
C LYS A 81 -8.63 19.05 6.37
N PHE A 82 -8.92 18.24 7.39
CA PHE A 82 -9.47 18.75 8.64
C PHE A 82 -8.53 18.61 9.84
N SER A 83 -7.49 17.77 9.75
CA SER A 83 -6.53 17.63 10.85
C SER A 83 -5.27 18.48 10.62
N GLN A 84 -4.64 18.89 11.72
CA GLN A 84 -3.31 19.50 11.72
C GLN A 84 -2.21 18.46 12.00
N LEU A 85 -2.48 17.18 11.71
CA LEU A 85 -1.51 16.12 11.92
C LEU A 85 -0.34 16.25 10.94
N SER A 86 0.86 15.91 11.42
CA SER A 86 1.99 15.71 10.52
C SER A 86 1.71 14.52 9.59
N VAL A 87 2.33 14.50 8.40
CA VAL A 87 2.13 13.43 7.40
C VAL A 87 2.35 12.06 8.02
N LEU A 88 3.43 11.89 8.82
CA LEU A 88 3.72 10.65 9.52
C LEU A 88 2.58 10.22 10.47
N LYS A 89 2.04 11.14 11.26
CA LYS A 89 0.94 10.81 12.19
C LYS A 89 -0.33 10.42 11.43
N ALA A 90 -0.62 11.11 10.32
CA ALA A 90 -1.77 10.79 9.47
C ALA A 90 -1.66 9.37 8.88
N VAL A 91 -0.56 9.02 8.21
CA VAL A 91 -0.41 7.67 7.62
C VAL A 91 -0.34 6.55 8.67
N LEU A 92 0.23 6.80 9.85
CA LEU A 92 0.22 5.81 10.94
C LEU A 92 -1.20 5.61 11.50
N LEU A 93 -2.00 6.67 11.59
CA LEU A 93 -3.38 6.57 12.02
C LEU A 93 -4.25 5.83 10.99
N GLU A 94 -4.05 6.10 9.70
CA GLU A 94 -4.69 5.32 8.62
C GLU A 94 -4.36 3.85 8.73
N TRP A 95 -3.07 3.51 8.91
CA TRP A 95 -2.64 2.13 9.11
C TRP A 95 -3.32 1.51 10.33
N LEU A 96 -3.31 2.20 11.48
CA LEU A 96 -3.87 1.68 12.71
C LEU A 96 -5.37 1.38 12.58
N LEU A 97 -6.14 2.28 11.98
CA LEU A 97 -7.59 2.12 11.83
C LEU A 97 -7.94 1.04 10.80
N LEU A 98 -7.26 1.04 9.65
CA LEU A 98 -7.60 0.15 8.55
C LEU A 98 -6.92 -1.23 8.67
N SER A 99 -5.95 -1.41 9.56
CA SER A 99 -5.36 -2.72 9.84
C SER A 99 -6.25 -3.62 10.71
N LEU A 100 -7.23 -3.06 11.43
CA LEU A 100 -8.09 -3.84 12.34
C LEU A 100 -8.79 -5.03 11.66
N PRO A 101 -9.40 -4.90 10.47
CA PRO A 101 -10.01 -6.04 9.78
C PRO A 101 -9.00 -7.12 9.41
N PHE A 102 -7.75 -6.75 9.10
CA PHE A 102 -6.69 -7.72 8.80
C PHE A 102 -6.37 -8.57 10.03
N PHE A 103 -6.19 -7.95 11.19
CA PHE A 103 -5.95 -8.69 12.44
C PHE A 103 -7.14 -9.58 12.81
N TYR A 104 -8.36 -9.05 12.70
CA TYR A 104 -9.57 -9.83 12.96
C TYR A 104 -9.66 -11.07 12.06
N TRP A 105 -9.39 -10.94 10.76
CA TRP A 105 -9.43 -12.07 9.84
C TRP A 105 -8.25 -13.02 9.95
N ALA A 106 -7.06 -12.53 10.30
CA ALA A 106 -5.91 -13.37 10.62
C ALA A 106 -6.26 -14.35 11.74
N LEU A 107 -6.88 -13.85 12.82
CA LEU A 107 -7.28 -14.66 13.98
C LEU A 107 -8.50 -15.53 13.67
N LYS A 108 -9.52 -14.99 13.00
CA LYS A 108 -10.77 -15.70 12.73
C LYS A 108 -10.59 -16.90 11.79
N TYR A 109 -9.73 -16.76 10.79
CA TYR A 109 -9.56 -17.78 9.75
C TYR A 109 -8.23 -18.52 9.84
N ASP A 110 -7.44 -18.27 10.90
CA ASP A 110 -6.07 -18.79 11.09
C ASP A 110 -5.20 -18.66 9.82
N TYR A 111 -5.35 -17.51 9.14
CA TYR A 111 -4.71 -17.28 7.85
C TYR A 111 -3.72 -16.14 7.94
N TRP A 112 -2.46 -16.51 8.17
CA TRP A 112 -1.33 -15.61 8.41
C TRP A 112 -1.08 -14.59 7.29
N LEU A 113 -1.54 -14.85 6.07
CA LEU A 113 -1.47 -13.88 4.97
C LEU A 113 -2.08 -12.53 5.37
N TRP A 114 -3.17 -12.52 6.15
CA TRP A 114 -3.79 -11.26 6.58
C TRP A 114 -2.86 -10.41 7.46
N PHE A 115 -2.07 -11.05 8.34
CA PHE A 115 -1.09 -10.35 9.16
C PHE A 115 0.04 -9.78 8.30
N ILE A 116 0.55 -10.56 7.34
CA ILE A 116 1.61 -10.11 6.43
C ILE A 116 1.11 -8.98 5.52
N LEU A 117 -0.15 -9.02 5.08
CA LEU A 117 -0.78 -7.92 4.34
C LEU A 117 -0.91 -6.65 5.19
N SER A 118 -1.24 -6.76 6.49
CA SER A 118 -1.23 -5.61 7.41
C SER A 118 0.17 -4.98 7.52
N LEU A 119 1.22 -5.80 7.56
CA LEU A 119 2.60 -5.30 7.56
C LEU A 119 2.98 -4.66 6.22
N SER A 120 2.57 -5.25 5.10
CA SER A 120 2.72 -4.66 3.76
C SER A 120 2.02 -3.31 3.64
N PHE A 121 0.84 -3.19 4.25
CA PHE A 121 0.12 -1.93 4.34
C PHE A 121 0.92 -0.88 5.10
N LEU A 122 1.54 -1.23 6.24
CA LEU A 122 2.41 -0.32 6.98
C LEU A 122 3.60 0.15 6.14
N VAL A 123 4.30 -0.78 5.49
CA VAL A 123 5.47 -0.45 4.66
C VAL A 123 5.08 0.50 3.53
N THR A 124 3.98 0.20 2.83
CA THR A 124 3.49 1.05 1.74
C THR A 124 2.97 2.41 2.25
N GLN A 125 2.43 2.49 3.47
CA GLN A 125 2.09 3.75 4.12
C GLN A 125 3.32 4.64 4.40
N ILE A 126 4.44 4.04 4.82
CA ILE A 126 5.71 4.77 4.99
C ILE A 126 6.25 5.27 3.64
N ILE A 127 6.14 4.48 2.57
CA ILE A 127 6.57 4.95 1.25
C ILE A 127 5.63 6.05 0.72
N LYS A 128 4.31 5.93 0.95
CA LYS A 128 3.31 6.96 0.66
C LYS A 128 3.68 8.29 1.34
N LYS A 129 4.03 8.27 2.62
CA LYS A 129 4.51 9.45 3.37
C LYS A 129 5.63 10.17 2.63
N ILE A 130 6.68 9.45 2.19
CA ILE A 130 7.82 10.04 1.47
C ILE A 130 7.34 10.75 0.18
N LYS A 131 6.38 10.16 -0.54
CA LYS A 131 5.81 10.78 -1.74
C LYS A 131 4.99 12.03 -1.42
N ILE A 132 4.16 11.99 -0.38
CA ILE A 132 3.38 13.15 0.07
C ILE A 132 4.30 14.29 0.48
N GLU A 133 5.33 14.01 1.29
CA GLU A 133 6.29 15.04 1.71
C GLU A 133 7.02 15.66 0.51
N LYS A 134 7.44 14.86 -0.48
CA LYS A 134 7.99 15.38 -1.74
C LYS A 134 7.00 16.25 -2.50
N LEU A 135 5.73 15.87 -2.59
CA LEU A 135 4.68 16.66 -3.24
C LEU A 135 4.43 17.99 -2.50
N LEU A 136 4.48 17.97 -1.17
CA LEU A 136 4.31 19.17 -0.36
C LEU A 136 5.52 20.11 -0.50
N ASN A 137 6.74 19.58 -0.55
CA ASN A 137 7.99 20.34 -0.66
C ASN A 137 8.28 20.85 -2.08
N ASN A 138 8.07 20.05 -3.13
CA ASN A 138 8.37 20.45 -4.51
C ASN A 138 7.43 21.55 -5.03
N VAL A 139 6.22 21.66 -4.47
CA VAL A 139 5.27 22.74 -4.80
C VAL A 139 5.65 24.06 -4.11
N VAL A 140 6.58 24.05 -3.14
CA VAL A 140 7.18 25.27 -2.57
C VAL A 140 8.29 25.82 -3.49
N SER A 141 8.79 25.04 -4.45
CA SER A 141 9.98 25.40 -5.25
C SER A 141 9.78 26.18 -6.57
N PRO A 142 8.60 26.36 -7.20
CA PRO A 142 8.52 27.21 -8.40
C PRO A 142 8.46 28.70 -8.08
N TYR A 143 7.97 29.07 -6.88
CA TYR A 143 7.75 30.48 -6.51
C TYR A 143 9.02 31.16 -5.95
N ASN A 144 9.92 30.39 -5.32
CA ASN A 144 11.17 30.93 -4.79
C ASN A 144 12.20 31.26 -5.88
N ILE A 145 12.13 30.59 -7.04
CA ILE A 145 13.06 30.85 -8.17
C ILE A 145 12.74 32.19 -8.84
N LEU A 146 11.46 32.58 -8.88
CA LEU A 146 11.01 33.84 -9.45
C LEU A 146 11.26 35.04 -8.51
N GLN A 147 11.25 34.83 -7.19
CA GLN A 147 11.55 35.91 -6.23
C GLN A 147 13.04 36.25 -6.18
N THR A 148 13.93 35.28 -6.34
CA THR A 148 15.38 35.56 -6.41
C THR A 148 15.78 36.25 -7.71
N THR A 149 15.07 36.02 -8.83
CA THR A 149 15.38 36.71 -10.10
C THR A 149 14.83 38.13 -10.20
N THR A 150 13.75 38.48 -9.49
CA THR A 150 13.22 39.86 -9.48
C THR A 150 13.86 40.79 -8.44
N GLN A 151 14.66 40.27 -7.50
CA GLN A 151 15.43 41.12 -6.58
C GLN A 151 16.84 41.47 -7.10
N GLU A 152 17.25 40.85 -8.21
CA GLU A 152 18.55 41.08 -8.86
C GLU A 152 18.42 41.87 -10.19
N LEU A 153 17.29 42.53 -10.44
CA LEU A 153 17.06 43.41 -11.60
C LEU A 153 16.66 44.82 -11.17
#